data_AF-A0A378I7C3-F1
#
_entry.id   AF-A0A378I7C3-F1
#
_cell.length_a   1.000
_cell.length_b   1.000
_cell.length_c   1.000
_cell.angle_alpha   90.00
_cell.angle_beta   90.00
_cell.angle_gamma   90.00
#
_symmetry.space_group_name_H-M   'P 1'
#
loop_
_entity.id
_entity.type
_entity.pdbx_description
1 polymer ?
#
loop_
_entity_poly.entity_id
_entity_poly.type
_entity_poly.pdbx_seq_one_letter_code
_entity_poly.pdbx_strand_id
1 'polypeptide(L)' 'MYIIYFDEVKNRPHRQKYYRLGALAIPIDKATDIEDKVNSLSLDVFGSSLLSKDTEFHGNPLICGQGLYNNYDDYKRI' A
#
# COMPACT_ATOMS: atom_id res chain seq x y z
N MET A 1 -3.26 -6.68 21.47
CA MET A 1 -3.84 -7.49 20.37
C MET A 1 -3.35 -6.90 19.05
N TYR A 2 -3.02 -7.73 18.07
CA TYR A 2 -2.47 -7.28 16.79
C TYR A 2 -3.37 -7.72 15.64
N ILE A 3 -3.50 -6.87 14.63
CA ILE A 3 -4.02 -7.24 13.32
C ILE A 3 -2.82 -7.48 12.41
N ILE A 4 -2.78 -8.63 11.74
CA ILE A 4 -1.70 -8.99 10.83
C ILE A 4 -2.25 -8.91 9.41
N TYR A 5 -1.68 -8.03 8.61
CA TYR A 5 -1.88 -8.00 7.15
C TYR A 5 -0.70 -8.72 6.52
N PHE A 6 -0.94 -9.64 5.60
CA PHE A 6 0.13 -10.32 4.89
C PHE A 6 -0.20 -10.42 3.40
N ASP A 7 0.85 -10.40 2.58
CA ASP A 7 0.75 -10.61 1.15
C ASP A 7 1.90 -11.52 0.69
N GLU A 8 1.64 -12.28 -0.37
CA GLU A 8 2.55 -13.27 -0.90
C GLU A 8 2.92 -12.97 -2.35
N VAL A 9 4.16 -13.28 -2.71
CA VAL A 9 4.55 -13.19 -4.12
C VAL A 9 3.99 -14.40 -4.86
N LYS A 10 3.30 -14.15 -5.98
CA LYS A 10 2.81 -15.20 -6.88
C LYS A 10 3.89 -16.25 -7.15
N ASN A 11 3.53 -17.52 -7.05
CA ASN A 11 4.46 -18.62 -7.29
C ASN A 11 5.07 -18.55 -8.71
N ARG A 12 6.40 -18.44 -8.80
CA ARG A 12 7.15 -18.43 -10.07
C ARG A 12 8.34 -19.40 -10.00
N PRO A 13 8.13 -20.72 -10.18
CA PRO A 13 9.12 -21.74 -9.86
C PRO A 13 10.44 -21.62 -10.65
N HIS A 14 10.42 -21.06 -11.85
CA HIS A 14 11.64 -20.85 -12.66
C HIS A 14 12.36 -19.51 -12.43
N ARG A 15 11.74 -18.58 -11.69
CA ARG A 15 12.31 -17.24 -11.40
C ARG A 15 12.51 -16.97 -9.92
N GLN A 16 11.91 -17.78 -9.06
CA GLN A 16 11.89 -17.58 -7.62
C GLN A 16 12.12 -18.91 -6.91
N LYS A 17 13.29 -19.04 -6.28
CA LYS A 17 13.73 -20.25 -5.57
C LYS A 17 13.00 -20.48 -4.24
N TYR A 18 12.55 -19.40 -3.59
CA TYR A 18 11.94 -19.44 -2.26
C TYR A 18 10.60 -18.73 -2.26
N TYR A 19 9.63 -19.27 -1.54
CA TYR A 19 8.38 -18.56 -1.23
C TYR A 19 8.70 -17.29 -0.43
N ARG A 20 8.05 -16.18 -0.78
CA ARG A 20 8.26 -14.87 -0.14
C ARG A 20 6.92 -14.38 0.38
N LEU A 21 6.89 -14.06 1.66
CA LEU A 21 5.76 -13.51 2.39
C LEU A 21 6.19 -12.18 3.00
N GLY A 22 5.42 -11.13 2.75
CA GLY A 22 5.52 -9.86 3.48
C GLY A 22 4.37 -9.77 4.47
N ALA A 23 4.61 -9.26 5.67
CA ALA A 23 3.55 -9.03 6.64
C ALA A 23 3.79 -7.75 7.46
N LEU A 24 2.70 -7.11 7.85
CA LEU A 24 2.64 -5.98 8.76
C LEU A 24 1.84 -6.38 9.98
N ALA A 25 2.45 -6.27 11.16
CA ALA A 25 1.80 -6.47 12.44
C ALA A 25 1.43 -5.10 13.02
N ILE A 26 0.14 -4.81 13.11
CA ILE A 26 -0.37 -3.52 13.57
C ILE A 26 -1.01 -3.69 14.95
N PRO A 27 -0.53 -2.97 15.99
CA PRO A 27 -1.23 -2.90 17.28
C PRO A 27 -2.66 -2.41 17.07
N ILE A 28 -3.65 -3.07 17.69
CA ILE A 28 -5.05 -2.74 17.39
C ILE A 28 -5.44 -1.31 17.80
N ASP A 29 -4.77 -0.75 18.81
CA ASP A 29 -4.92 0.64 19.25
C ASP A 29 -4.38 1.65 18.23
N LYS A 30 -3.65 1.19 17.21
CA LYS A 30 -3.15 2.00 16.08
C LYS A 30 -3.92 1.78 14.79
N ALA A 31 -4.83 0.81 14.75
CA ALA A 31 -5.54 0.46 13.52
C ALA A 31 -6.36 1.64 12.97
N THR A 32 -7.16 2.28 13.83
CA THR A 32 -7.98 3.44 13.47
C THR A 32 -7.13 4.62 12.99
N ASP A 33 -6.08 4.99 13.72
CA ASP A 33 -5.18 6.09 13.33
C ASP A 33 -4.54 5.86 11.95
N ILE A 34 -4.18 4.60 11.64
CA ILE A 34 -3.60 4.24 10.35
C ILE A 34 -4.65 4.32 9.25
N GLU A 35 -5.85 3.81 9.48
CA GLU A 35 -6.97 3.88 8.55
C GLU A 35 -7.33 5.34 8.21
N ASP A 36 -7.41 6.22 9.20
CA ASP A 36 -7.68 7.65 9.00
C ASP A 36 -6.61 8.35 8.16
N LYS A 37 -5.33 8.00 8.37
CA LYS A 37 -4.21 8.51 7.58
C LYS A 37 -4.26 8.01 6.15
N VAL A 38 -4.57 6.73 5.93
CA VAL A 38 -4.72 6.15 4.59
C VAL A 38 -5.90 6.81 3.87
N ASN A 39 -7.03 7.01 4.54
CA ASN A 39 -8.19 7.69 3.96
C ASN A 39 -7.89 9.15 3.58
N SER A 40 -7.11 9.85 4.42
CA SER A 40 -6.65 11.21 4.13
C SER A 40 -5.74 11.22 2.90
N LEU A 41 -4.81 10.27 2.79
CA LEU A 41 -3.95 10.11 1.60
C LEU A 41 -4.77 9.77 0.35
N SER A 42 -5.77 8.90 0.46
CA SER A 42 -6.66 8.57 -0.65
C SER A 42 -7.42 9.79 -1.15
N LEU A 43 -7.93 10.62 -0.23
CA LEU A 43 -8.59 11.87 -0.58
C LEU A 43 -7.64 12.83 -1.31
N ASP A 44 -6.40 12.97 -0.85
CA ASP A 44 -5.41 13.84 -1.47
C ASP A 44 -4.98 13.37 -2.86
N VAL A 45 -4.85 12.06 -3.07
CA VAL A 45 -4.35 11.47 -4.32
C VAL A 45 -5.46 11.29 -5.35
N PHE A 46 -6.63 10.81 -4.93
CA PHE A 46 -7.71 10.42 -5.83
C PHE A 46 -8.95 11.33 -5.76
N GLY A 47 -8.99 12.27 -4.81
CA GLY A 47 -10.19 13.09 -4.55
C GLY A 47 -11.32 12.31 -3.87
N SER A 48 -11.06 11.08 -3.39
CA SER A 48 -12.03 10.22 -2.73
C SER A 48 -11.34 9.27 -1.76
N SER A 49 -11.92 9.07 -0.58
CA SER A 49 -11.51 8.05 0.39
C SER A 49 -12.21 6.70 0.19
N LEU A 50 -13.19 6.62 -0.72
CA LEU A 50 -13.90 5.37 -0.99
C LEU A 50 -12.97 4.39 -1.71
N LEU A 51 -12.76 3.21 -1.14
CA LEU A 51 -11.97 2.15 -1.78
C LEU A 51 -12.72 1.53 -2.97
N SER A 52 -12.13 1.64 -4.15
CA SER A 52 -12.59 1.10 -5.43
C SER A 52 -11.39 0.77 -6.31
N LYS A 53 -11.60 0.16 -7.48
CA LYS A 53 -10.52 -0.10 -8.44
C LYS A 53 -9.86 1.18 -8.97
N ASP A 54 -10.59 2.29 -8.98
CA ASP A 54 -10.08 3.57 -9.47
C ASP A 54 -9.33 4.36 -8.39
N THR A 55 -9.46 3.93 -7.13
CA THR A 55 -8.96 4.62 -5.92
C THR A 55 -8.11 3.70 -5.04
N GLU A 56 -7.61 2.58 -5.59
CA GLU A 56 -6.71 1.68 -4.89
C GLU A 56 -5.23 2.05 -5.15
N PHE A 57 -4.42 1.99 -4.09
CA PHE A 57 -2.99 2.19 -4.21
C PHE A 57 -2.31 0.95 -4.79
N HIS A 58 -1.58 1.13 -5.89
CA HIS A 58 -0.76 0.08 -6.47
C HIS A 58 0.72 0.39 -6.25
N GLY A 59 1.40 -0.50 -5.53
CA GLY A 59 2.82 -0.30 -5.16
C GLY A 59 3.76 -0.16 -6.37
N ASN A 60 3.52 -0.89 -7.47
CA ASN A 60 4.38 -0.79 -8.65
C ASN A 60 4.27 0.58 -9.36
N PRO A 61 3.07 1.10 -9.68
CA PRO A 61 2.89 2.47 -10.15
C PRO A 61 3.47 3.54 -9.21
N LEU A 62 3.35 3.37 -7.89
CA LEU A 62 3.90 4.33 -6.93
C LEU A 62 5.43 4.34 -6.97
N ILE A 63 6.09 3.18 -6.85
CA ILE A 63 7.55 3.05 -6.89
C ILE A 63 8.14 3.49 -8.24
N CYS A 64 7.46 3.17 -9.34
CA CYS A 64 7.91 3.55 -10.68
C CYS A 64 7.46 4.95 -11.12
N GLY A 65 6.73 5.69 -10.27
CA GLY A 65 6.19 7.01 -10.56
C GLY A 65 5.36 7.04 -11.85
N GLN A 66 4.43 6.10 -12.02
CA GLN A 66 3.59 5.94 -13.21
C GLN A 66 2.14 6.39 -12.96
N GLY A 67 1.47 6.87 -14.01
CA GLY A 67 0.04 7.21 -13.95
C GLY A 67 -0.23 8.41 -13.03
N LEU A 68 -1.11 8.25 -12.04
CA LEU A 68 -1.44 9.28 -11.05
C LEU A 68 -0.26 9.66 -10.15
N TYR A 69 0.81 8.85 -10.13
CA TYR A 69 2.01 9.07 -9.34
C TYR A 69 3.15 9.72 -10.15
N ASN A 70 2.90 10.17 -11.38
CA ASN A 70 3.88 10.93 -12.15
C ASN A 70 4.27 12.22 -11.38
N ASN A 71 5.55 12.38 -11.07
CA ASN A 71 6.10 13.46 -10.24
C ASN A 71 5.70 13.42 -8.75
N TYR A 72 5.18 12.30 -8.25
CA TYR A 72 5.01 12.11 -6.82
C TYR A 72 6.40 11.94 -6.19
N ASP A 73 6.77 12.88 -5.33
CA ASP A 73 8.13 13.04 -4.82
C ASP A 73 8.19 12.48 -3.39
N ASP A 74 8.28 11.15 -3.27
CA ASP A 74 8.19 10.42 -1.99
C ASP A 74 9.23 10.90 -0.96
N TYR A 75 10.38 11.40 -1.41
CA TYR A 75 11.47 11.86 -0.56
C TYR A 75 11.19 13.18 0.17
N LYS A 76 10.13 13.93 -0.19
CA LYS A 76 9.79 15.23 0.44
C LYS A 76 8.85 15.12 1.64
N ARG A 77 8.37 13.93 1.98
CA ARG A 77 7.35 13.73 3.02
C ARG A 77 7.75 12.79 4.17
N ILE A 78 8.96 12.24 4.16
CA ILE A 78 9.51 11.39 5.23
C ILE A 78 10.51 12.19 6.07
#